data_AF-A0A2W4S5A7-F1
#
_entry.id   AF-A0A2W4S5A7-F1
#
_cell.length_a   1.000
_cell.length_b   1.000
_cell.length_c   1.000
_cell.angle_alpha   90.00
_cell.angle_beta   90.00
_cell.angle_gamma   90.00
#
_symmetry.space_group_name_H-M   'P 1'
#
loop_
_entity.id
_entity.type
_entity.pdbx_description
1 polymer ?
#
loop_
_entity_poly.entity_id
_entity_poly.type
_entity_poly.pdbx_seq_one_letter_code
_entity_poly.pdbx_strand_id
1 'polypeptide(L)'
;MQWGGAELAFVPPPPKEQEAGPADEEPGEDRLPEGPLLHLVHAQGGGIGTLVPIAEISGDSLRRLEADDWERYGNRLIAEHYRAGDELALFRAGARVGTFIIQSAEVPPESVCPRVPRVTGIMELGPGAGDATEFLALRKTDAPAPPRPAAAPQPTRAMQVLAPILAERLLRARSAPLPGNWQRAMAQLTPIPIAGSEEPGFAATFLVGDTLGPGLDDAGSSLFFVATPQAQSGYEPVFAEYNDYASTGKAAPRLVDYLDWDRDGQVELLLQYYGVADTWFAAVGRAGSQWRTIFQHRCPPSAAAPPAEQDSAQAGASSTRQASSQPTEPAPAGQQQTSPRPRQQPAPEPRQQAAPPAATRADTAPVPSGVGVRPDTTRRDTLPAQSRAAFGPDTTRLHPVAQPVQDTVTRRDTLRRDTIGEP
;
A
#
# COMPACT_ATOMS: atom_id res chain seq x y z
N MET A 1 -73.59 -45.68 23.99
CA MET A 1 -73.36 -44.27 23.60
C MET A 1 -72.47 -44.26 22.36
N GLN A 2 -72.45 -43.15 21.63
CA GLN A 2 -71.44 -42.79 20.61
C GLN A 2 -70.04 -42.82 21.27
N TRP A 3 -68.89 -43.06 20.62
CA TRP A 3 -68.50 -43.06 19.20
C TRP A 3 -67.73 -44.37 18.91
N GLY A 4 -67.35 -44.79 17.70
CA GLY A 4 -67.37 -44.21 16.35
C GLY A 4 -66.24 -44.89 15.56
N GLY A 5 -66.54 -45.54 14.44
CA GLY A 5 -65.61 -46.49 13.81
C GLY A 5 -64.45 -45.84 13.06
N ALA A 6 -63.30 -46.52 13.06
CA ALA A 6 -62.17 -46.27 12.16
C ALA A 6 -61.47 -47.60 11.85
N GLU A 7 -61.32 -47.94 10.56
CA GLU A 7 -60.44 -49.04 10.13
C GLU A 7 -59.02 -48.54 9.98
N LEU A 8 -58.05 -49.28 10.52
CA LEU A 8 -56.62 -48.99 10.40
C LEU A 8 -56.04 -49.69 9.16
N ALA A 9 -56.14 -49.03 8.01
CA ALA A 9 -55.46 -49.45 6.80
C ALA A 9 -53.96 -49.10 6.85
N PHE A 10 -53.10 -50.12 6.94
CA PHE A 10 -51.66 -49.95 6.84
C PHE A 10 -51.25 -49.70 5.39
N VAL A 11 -51.26 -48.43 4.98
CA VAL A 11 -50.65 -47.99 3.72
C VAL A 11 -49.13 -48.06 3.89
N PRO A 12 -48.39 -48.90 3.14
CA PRO A 12 -46.93 -48.82 3.14
C PRO A 12 -46.53 -47.43 2.59
N PRO A 13 -45.47 -46.80 3.11
CA PRO A 13 -45.01 -45.54 2.54
C PRO A 13 -44.71 -45.72 1.05
N PRO A 14 -44.91 -44.68 0.21
CA PRO A 14 -44.47 -44.75 -1.17
C PRO A 14 -43.00 -45.17 -1.21
N PRO A 15 -42.55 -45.91 -2.23
CA PRO A 15 -41.12 -46.17 -2.40
C PRO A 15 -40.41 -44.83 -2.35
N LYS A 16 -39.36 -44.73 -1.53
CA LYS A 16 -38.57 -43.50 -1.48
C LYS A 16 -38.24 -43.13 -2.92
N GLU A 17 -38.66 -41.95 -3.35
CA GLU A 17 -37.99 -41.31 -4.47
C GLU A 17 -36.50 -41.35 -4.14
N GLN A 18 -35.72 -41.85 -5.09
CA GLN A 18 -34.28 -41.75 -4.96
C GLN A 18 -34.01 -40.25 -5.05
N GLU A 19 -33.86 -39.61 -3.89
CA GLU A 19 -33.13 -38.36 -3.76
C GLU A 19 -31.89 -38.56 -4.61
N ALA A 20 -31.80 -37.81 -5.72
CA ALA A 20 -30.59 -37.81 -6.51
C ALA A 20 -29.49 -37.38 -5.54
N GLY A 21 -28.60 -38.32 -5.18
CA GLY A 21 -27.42 -38.01 -4.40
C GLY A 21 -26.76 -36.82 -5.07
N PRO A 22 -26.42 -35.77 -4.29
CA PRO A 22 -26.34 -34.39 -4.77
C PRO A 22 -25.64 -34.38 -6.11
N ALA A 23 -26.41 -34.05 -7.16
CA ALA A 23 -25.93 -34.16 -8.53
C ALA A 23 -24.62 -33.38 -8.61
N ASP A 24 -23.54 -34.02 -9.04
CA ASP A 24 -22.22 -33.41 -9.11
C ASP A 24 -22.37 -32.08 -9.86
N GLU A 25 -22.27 -30.96 -9.13
CA GLU A 25 -22.36 -29.65 -9.75
C GLU A 25 -21.16 -29.56 -10.70
N GLU A 26 -21.42 -29.57 -12.02
CA GLU A 26 -20.37 -29.33 -13.00
C GLU A 26 -19.64 -28.05 -12.57
N PRO A 27 -18.33 -28.11 -12.24
CA PRO A 27 -17.67 -27.09 -11.44
C PRO A 27 -17.87 -25.72 -12.09
N GLY A 28 -18.65 -24.88 -11.38
CA GLY A 28 -19.25 -23.69 -11.96
C GLY A 28 -18.18 -22.76 -12.51
N GLU A 29 -18.28 -22.41 -13.80
CA GLU A 29 -17.17 -21.76 -14.51
C GLU A 29 -16.70 -20.48 -13.79
N ASP A 30 -15.42 -20.46 -13.38
CA ASP A 30 -14.80 -19.41 -12.57
C ASP A 30 -15.30 -18.00 -12.95
N ARG A 31 -16.00 -17.35 -12.01
CA ARG A 31 -16.73 -16.10 -12.27
C ARG A 31 -15.76 -14.95 -12.53
N LEU A 32 -15.77 -14.46 -13.77
CA LEU A 32 -14.99 -13.29 -14.19
C LEU A 32 -15.36 -12.04 -13.37
N PRO A 33 -14.44 -11.07 -13.25
CA PRO A 33 -14.74 -9.74 -12.75
C PRO A 33 -15.79 -9.02 -13.61
N GLU A 34 -16.79 -8.47 -12.95
CA GLU A 34 -17.86 -7.65 -13.50
C GLU A 34 -17.64 -6.17 -13.17
N GLY A 35 -17.03 -5.90 -12.01
CA GLY A 35 -16.63 -4.56 -11.58
C GLY A 35 -15.24 -4.12 -12.11
N PRO A 36 -14.85 -2.87 -11.86
CA PRO A 36 -13.54 -2.35 -12.24
C PRO A 36 -12.38 -3.16 -11.65
N LEU A 37 -11.35 -3.41 -12.45
CA LEU A 37 -10.12 -4.07 -12.00
C LEU A 37 -9.07 -3.04 -11.56
N LEU A 38 -8.54 -3.21 -10.35
CA LEU A 38 -7.36 -2.50 -9.85
C LEU A 38 -6.09 -3.23 -10.31
N HIS A 39 -5.14 -2.49 -10.90
CA HIS A 39 -3.89 -3.04 -11.42
C HIS A 39 -2.67 -2.34 -10.85
N LEU A 40 -1.53 -3.04 -10.85
CA LEU A 40 -0.21 -2.49 -10.63
C LEU A 40 0.61 -2.57 -11.93
N VAL A 41 1.24 -1.46 -12.33
CA VAL A 41 2.12 -1.37 -13.49
C VAL A 41 3.55 -1.11 -13.04
N HIS A 42 4.46 -1.96 -13.50
CA HIS A 42 5.90 -1.81 -13.31
C HIS A 42 6.53 -1.32 -14.62
N ALA A 43 7.24 -0.19 -14.58
CA ALA A 43 7.99 0.31 -15.72
C ALA A 43 9.28 -0.50 -15.92
N GLN A 44 9.56 -0.92 -17.15
CA GLN A 44 10.78 -1.63 -17.55
C GLN A 44 11.85 -0.69 -18.13
N GLY A 45 11.54 0.60 -18.26
CA GLY A 45 12.32 1.57 -19.03
C GLY A 45 11.88 1.65 -20.49
N GLY A 46 12.45 2.59 -21.25
CA GLY A 46 12.16 2.76 -22.68
C GLY A 46 10.70 3.10 -23.05
N GLY A 47 9.85 3.45 -22.08
CA GLY A 47 8.41 3.62 -22.30
C GLY A 47 7.62 2.31 -22.33
N ILE A 48 8.18 1.19 -21.86
CA ILE A 48 7.52 -0.12 -21.77
C ILE A 48 7.22 -0.44 -20.30
N GLY A 49 6.09 -1.11 -20.04
CA GLY A 49 5.76 -1.64 -18.73
C GLY A 49 5.03 -2.98 -18.74
N THR A 50 5.05 -3.65 -17.58
CA THR A 50 4.22 -4.83 -17.30
C THR A 50 3.14 -4.47 -16.30
N LEU A 51 1.89 -4.68 -16.70
CA LEU A 51 0.70 -4.54 -15.90
C LEU A 51 0.26 -5.93 -15.38
N VAL A 52 -0.18 -5.98 -14.12
CA VAL A 52 -0.83 -7.15 -13.49
C VAL A 52 -2.08 -6.70 -12.73
N PRO A 53 -3.21 -7.40 -12.83
CA PRO A 53 -4.37 -7.11 -11.98
C PRO A 53 -4.15 -7.64 -10.57
N ILE A 54 -4.66 -6.90 -9.59
CA ILE A 54 -4.57 -7.21 -8.17
C ILE A 54 -5.90 -7.76 -7.66
N ALA A 55 -7.01 -7.08 -8.00
CA ALA A 55 -8.34 -7.36 -7.49
C ALA A 55 -9.44 -6.65 -8.30
N GLU A 56 -10.68 -7.09 -8.12
CA GLU A 56 -11.91 -6.39 -8.54
C GLU A 56 -12.36 -5.42 -7.43
N ILE A 57 -12.70 -4.18 -7.78
CA ILE A 57 -13.21 -3.16 -6.84
C ILE A 57 -14.70 -3.45 -6.57
N SER A 58 -15.07 -3.53 -5.29
CA SER A 58 -16.40 -4.00 -4.86
C SER A 58 -16.88 -3.23 -3.62
N GLY A 59 -17.31 -1.98 -3.83
CA GLY A 59 -17.65 -1.06 -2.75
C GLY A 59 -16.41 -0.68 -1.92
N ASP A 60 -16.55 -0.62 -0.59
CA ASP A 60 -15.46 -0.33 0.38
C ASP A 60 -14.44 -1.46 0.52
N SER A 61 -14.34 -2.35 -0.48
CA SER A 61 -13.58 -3.59 -0.45
C SER A 61 -13.05 -3.96 -1.82
N LEU A 62 -12.06 -4.86 -1.83
CA LEU A 62 -11.58 -5.50 -3.06
C LEU A 62 -11.90 -6.99 -3.02
N ARG A 63 -12.42 -7.55 -4.11
CA ARG A 63 -12.65 -8.97 -4.30
C ARG A 63 -11.45 -9.60 -5.00
N ARG A 64 -10.98 -10.74 -4.48
CA ARG A 64 -9.83 -11.45 -5.02
C ARG A 64 -10.09 -11.98 -6.44
N LEU A 65 -9.01 -12.13 -7.18
CA LEU A 65 -8.96 -12.95 -8.39
C LEU A 65 -8.48 -14.34 -7.97
N GLU A 66 -9.43 -15.25 -7.82
CA GLU A 66 -9.23 -16.66 -7.47
C GLU A 66 -9.94 -17.50 -8.56
N ALA A 67 -9.33 -18.64 -8.92
CA ALA A 67 -9.83 -19.54 -9.95
C ALA A 67 -9.26 -20.95 -9.72
N ASP A 68 -10.04 -21.98 -10.04
CA ASP A 68 -9.57 -23.38 -10.00
C ASP A 68 -8.80 -23.75 -11.28
N ASP A 69 -9.32 -23.37 -12.46
CA ASP A 69 -8.60 -23.51 -13.74
C ASP A 69 -8.05 -22.14 -14.19
N TRP A 70 -6.85 -21.83 -13.70
CA TRP A 70 -6.13 -20.61 -14.07
C TRP A 70 -5.82 -20.48 -15.56
N GLU A 71 -5.76 -21.57 -16.33
CA GLU A 71 -5.50 -21.50 -17.77
C GLU A 71 -6.78 -21.04 -18.49
N ARG A 72 -7.92 -21.69 -18.23
CA ARG A 72 -9.23 -21.30 -18.77
C ARG A 72 -9.65 -19.92 -18.27
N TYR A 73 -9.52 -19.65 -16.97
CA TYR A 73 -9.85 -18.36 -16.37
C TYR A 73 -8.96 -17.24 -16.91
N GLY A 74 -7.64 -17.44 -16.95
CA GLY A 74 -6.69 -16.46 -17.44
C GLY A 74 -6.94 -16.08 -18.90
N ASN A 75 -7.17 -17.06 -19.78
CA ASN A 75 -7.48 -16.81 -21.18
C ASN A 75 -8.86 -16.12 -21.36
N ARG A 76 -9.89 -16.47 -20.57
CA ARG A 76 -11.19 -15.75 -20.55
C ARG A 76 -11.03 -14.30 -20.09
N LEU A 77 -10.26 -14.06 -19.02
CA LEU A 77 -10.00 -12.73 -18.48
C LEU A 77 -9.26 -11.84 -19.49
N ILE A 78 -8.29 -12.41 -20.23
CA ILE A 78 -7.59 -11.72 -21.32
C ILE A 78 -8.54 -11.32 -22.46
N ALA A 79 -9.38 -12.25 -22.92
CA ALA A 79 -10.30 -12.01 -24.04
C ALA A 79 -11.31 -10.88 -23.77
N GLU A 80 -11.70 -10.68 -22.50
CA GLU A 80 -12.68 -9.67 -22.10
C GLU A 80 -12.05 -8.35 -21.66
N HIS A 81 -10.99 -8.37 -20.84
CA HIS A 81 -10.45 -7.16 -20.19
C HIS A 81 -9.14 -6.61 -20.79
N TYR A 82 -8.41 -7.38 -21.61
CA TYR A 82 -7.04 -7.04 -22.05
C TYR A 82 -6.84 -7.10 -23.57
N ARG A 83 -7.66 -6.36 -24.34
CA ARG A 83 -7.53 -6.30 -25.81
C ARG A 83 -6.41 -5.33 -26.21
N ALA A 84 -5.67 -5.65 -27.27
CA ALA A 84 -4.61 -4.78 -27.77
C ALA A 84 -5.19 -3.44 -28.23
N GLY A 85 -4.59 -2.34 -27.78
CA GLY A 85 -5.10 -0.97 -27.94
C GLY A 85 -6.02 -0.48 -26.83
N ASP A 86 -6.48 -1.34 -25.90
CA ASP A 86 -7.23 -0.87 -24.72
C ASP A 86 -6.33 0.00 -23.83
N GLU A 87 -6.93 1.03 -23.24
CA GLU A 87 -6.22 2.07 -22.50
C GLU A 87 -6.60 2.15 -21.02
N LEU A 88 -5.59 2.23 -20.15
CA LEU A 88 -5.74 2.48 -18.72
C LEU A 88 -5.12 3.82 -18.33
N ALA A 89 -5.72 4.51 -17.36
CA ALA A 89 -5.12 5.67 -16.72
C ALA A 89 -4.05 5.21 -15.71
N LEU A 90 -2.85 5.78 -15.78
CA LEU A 90 -1.78 5.56 -14.81
C LEU A 90 -1.84 6.59 -13.69
N PHE A 91 -1.69 6.14 -12.45
CA PHE A 91 -1.73 6.96 -11.24
C PHE A 91 -0.44 6.86 -10.42
N ARG A 92 -0.04 7.99 -9.84
CA ARG A 92 1.01 8.06 -8.80
C ARG A 92 0.59 9.06 -7.72
N ALA A 93 0.67 8.67 -6.45
CA ALA A 93 0.30 9.50 -5.29
C ALA A 93 -1.10 10.13 -5.42
N GLY A 94 -2.10 9.31 -5.74
CA GLY A 94 -3.50 9.72 -6.00
C GLY A 94 -3.73 10.55 -7.27
N ALA A 95 -2.69 11.08 -7.93
CA ALA A 95 -2.82 11.88 -9.14
C ALA A 95 -2.71 11.01 -10.41
N ARG A 96 -3.49 11.33 -11.45
CA ARG A 96 -3.31 10.73 -12.78
C ARG A 96 -2.08 11.31 -13.45
N VAL A 97 -1.12 10.45 -13.79
CA VAL A 97 0.19 10.84 -14.35
C VAL A 97 0.46 10.33 -15.77
N GLY A 98 -0.41 9.47 -16.33
CA GLY A 98 -0.21 8.97 -17.69
C GLY A 98 -1.32 8.07 -18.24
N THR A 99 -0.96 7.33 -19.29
CA THR A 99 -1.75 6.26 -19.92
C THR A 99 -0.89 5.00 -20.10
N PHE A 100 -1.47 3.83 -19.89
CA PHE A 100 -0.94 2.53 -20.33
C PHE A 100 -1.76 2.04 -21.52
N ILE A 101 -1.11 1.64 -22.61
CA ILE A 101 -1.74 1.13 -23.83
C ILE A 101 -1.34 -0.34 -23.99
N ILE A 102 -2.32 -1.25 -23.96
CA ILE A 102 -2.07 -2.69 -24.03
C ILE A 102 -1.53 -3.08 -25.41
N GLN A 103 -0.46 -3.87 -25.45
CA GLN A 103 0.06 -4.52 -26.66
C GLN A 103 -0.26 -6.01 -26.68
N SER A 104 -0.07 -6.70 -25.57
CA SER A 104 -0.31 -8.14 -25.43
C SER A 104 -0.63 -8.51 -23.98
N ALA A 105 -1.22 -9.69 -23.79
CA ALA A 105 -1.41 -10.30 -22.48
C ALA A 105 -1.21 -11.82 -22.57
N GLU A 106 -0.68 -12.42 -21.52
CA GLU A 106 -0.38 -13.86 -21.42
C GLU A 106 -0.71 -14.40 -20.03
N VAL A 107 -1.07 -15.68 -19.94
CA VAL A 107 -1.20 -16.39 -18.64
C VAL A 107 0.20 -16.79 -18.18
N PRO A 108 0.63 -16.46 -16.94
CA PRO A 108 1.95 -16.85 -16.43
C PRO A 108 2.13 -18.38 -16.35
N PRO A 109 3.37 -18.90 -16.39
CA PRO A 109 3.64 -20.31 -16.15
C PRO A 109 3.22 -20.73 -14.73
N GLU A 110 3.02 -22.04 -14.53
CA GLU A 110 2.53 -22.65 -13.28
C GLU A 110 3.36 -22.33 -12.02
N SER A 111 4.62 -21.92 -12.20
CA SER A 111 5.52 -21.50 -11.11
C SER A 111 5.21 -20.11 -10.53
N VAL A 112 4.27 -19.36 -11.11
CA VAL A 112 3.84 -18.03 -10.65
C VAL A 112 2.50 -18.15 -9.94
N CYS A 113 2.36 -17.59 -8.74
CA CYS A 113 1.09 -17.51 -8.03
C CYS A 113 0.79 -16.08 -7.56
N PRO A 114 -0.45 -15.57 -7.72
CA PRO A 114 -1.53 -16.17 -8.52
C PRO A 114 -1.19 -16.10 -10.02
N ARG A 115 -1.74 -17.00 -10.85
CA ARG A 115 -1.52 -17.01 -12.32
C ARG A 115 -2.37 -15.94 -13.03
N VAL A 116 -2.52 -14.76 -12.43
CA VAL A 116 -3.20 -13.61 -13.05
C VAL A 116 -2.46 -13.17 -14.32
N PRO A 117 -3.17 -12.74 -15.39
CA PRO A 117 -2.54 -12.33 -16.63
C PRO A 117 -1.43 -11.29 -16.46
N ARG A 118 -0.32 -11.50 -17.15
CA ARG A 118 0.74 -10.50 -17.33
C ARG A 118 0.49 -9.78 -18.64
N VAL A 119 0.34 -8.47 -18.56
CA VAL A 119 -0.02 -7.61 -19.69
C VAL A 119 1.18 -6.72 -20.02
N THR A 120 1.63 -6.71 -21.27
CA THR A 120 2.73 -5.85 -21.73
C THR A 120 2.16 -4.71 -22.56
N GLY A 121 2.71 -3.51 -22.39
CA GLY A 121 2.19 -2.31 -23.04
C GLY A 121 3.13 -1.11 -23.02
N ILE A 122 2.71 -0.07 -23.75
CA ILE A 122 3.41 1.22 -23.83
C ILE A 122 2.91 2.13 -22.71
N MET A 123 3.83 2.90 -22.11
CA MET A 123 3.57 3.88 -21.05
C MET A 123 3.77 5.30 -21.55
N GLU A 124 2.67 6.03 -21.73
CA GLU A 124 2.68 7.47 -22.00
C GLU A 124 2.67 8.23 -20.68
N LEU A 125 3.86 8.58 -20.18
CA LEU A 125 4.03 9.29 -18.90
C LEU A 125 4.12 10.80 -19.10
N GLY A 126 3.31 11.54 -18.33
CA GLY A 126 3.40 12.98 -18.21
C GLY A 126 4.35 13.42 -17.09
N PRO A 127 4.64 14.74 -16.95
CA PRO A 127 5.63 15.26 -16.01
C PRO A 127 5.41 14.90 -14.53
N GLY A 128 4.18 14.58 -14.13
CA GLY A 128 3.84 14.16 -12.77
C GLY A 128 4.35 12.76 -12.38
N ALA A 129 4.79 11.94 -13.34
CA ALA A 129 5.32 10.61 -13.05
C ALA A 129 6.71 10.64 -12.39
N GLY A 130 7.54 11.63 -12.72
CA GLY A 130 8.94 11.71 -12.27
C GLY A 130 9.72 10.43 -12.60
N ASP A 131 10.62 10.04 -11.71
CA ASP A 131 11.42 8.81 -11.80
C ASP A 131 10.70 7.56 -11.25
N ALA A 132 9.37 7.57 -11.13
CA ALA A 132 8.62 6.45 -10.56
C ALA A 132 8.65 5.21 -11.47
N THR A 133 8.93 4.04 -10.89
CA THR A 133 8.92 2.74 -11.58
C THR A 133 7.63 1.94 -11.37
N GLU A 134 6.71 2.44 -10.55
CA GLU A 134 5.48 1.74 -10.14
C GLU A 134 4.29 2.71 -10.14
N PHE A 135 3.16 2.23 -10.67
CA PHE A 135 1.94 3.02 -10.85
C PHE A 135 0.69 2.15 -10.60
N LEU A 136 -0.32 2.70 -9.95
CA LEU A 136 -1.66 2.09 -9.96
C LEU A 136 -2.33 2.35 -11.31
N ALA A 137 -3.17 1.42 -11.79
CA ALA A 137 -3.89 1.60 -13.05
C ALA A 137 -5.34 1.09 -13.03
N LEU A 138 -6.21 1.87 -13.67
CA LEU A 138 -7.64 1.60 -13.87
C LEU A 138 -7.98 1.88 -15.34
N ARG A 139 -8.94 1.14 -15.92
CA ARG A 139 -9.49 1.40 -17.28
C ARG A 139 -9.93 2.87 -17.36
N LYS A 140 -9.75 3.56 -18.49
CA LYS A 140 -10.06 5.01 -18.59
C LYS A 140 -11.52 5.39 -18.27
N THR A 141 -12.44 4.44 -18.34
CA THR A 141 -13.85 4.52 -17.90
C THR A 141 -14.03 4.57 -16.38
N ASP A 142 -13.19 3.83 -15.66
CA ASP A 142 -13.35 3.49 -14.25
C ASP A 142 -12.34 4.23 -13.36
N ALA A 143 -11.31 4.79 -13.98
CA ALA A 143 -10.45 5.83 -13.43
C ALA A 143 -11.27 6.93 -12.70
N PRO A 144 -10.91 7.35 -11.47
CA PRO A 144 -11.46 8.56 -10.87
C PRO A 144 -11.13 9.79 -11.72
N ALA A 145 -11.94 10.84 -11.58
CA ALA A 145 -11.67 12.12 -12.24
C ALA A 145 -10.29 12.65 -11.80
N PRO A 146 -9.46 13.21 -12.70
CA PRO A 146 -8.14 13.69 -12.33
C PRO A 146 -8.28 14.80 -11.28
N PRO A 147 -7.63 14.69 -10.11
CA PRO A 147 -7.67 15.74 -9.10
C PRO A 147 -7.04 17.02 -9.68
N ARG A 148 -7.41 18.17 -9.12
CA ARG A 148 -6.79 19.46 -9.49
C ARG A 148 -5.27 19.33 -9.34
N PRO A 149 -4.45 19.71 -10.34
CA PRO A 149 -3.00 19.51 -10.29
C PRO A 149 -2.37 20.08 -9.02
N ALA A 150 -1.89 19.16 -8.18
CA ALA A 150 -1.18 19.43 -6.94
C ALA A 150 0.11 18.59 -6.93
N ALA A 151 1.17 19.12 -6.34
CA ALA A 151 2.39 18.33 -6.14
C ALA A 151 2.12 17.25 -5.08
N ALA A 152 2.60 16.02 -5.31
CA ALA A 152 2.49 14.94 -4.34
C ALA A 152 3.09 15.37 -2.98
N PRO A 153 2.35 15.23 -1.86
CA PRO A 153 2.76 15.76 -0.56
C PRO A 153 4.06 15.11 -0.09
N GLN A 154 5.00 15.94 0.39
CA GLN A 154 6.36 15.53 0.76
C GLN A 154 6.51 15.37 2.29
N PRO A 155 7.30 14.40 2.78
CA PRO A 155 7.45 14.14 4.22
C PRO A 155 7.87 15.38 5.02
N THR A 156 6.96 15.91 5.83
CA THR A 156 7.23 17.13 6.61
C THR A 156 8.17 16.85 7.77
N ARG A 157 8.82 17.90 8.30
CA ARG A 157 9.69 17.75 9.49
C ARG A 157 8.92 17.27 10.72
N ALA A 158 7.63 17.59 10.82
CA ALA A 158 6.76 17.09 11.89
C ALA A 158 6.56 15.57 11.77
N MET A 159 6.25 15.07 10.57
CA MET A 159 6.10 13.63 10.30
C MET A 159 7.39 12.85 10.63
N GLN A 160 8.55 13.35 10.20
CA GLN A 160 9.86 12.74 10.48
C GLN A 160 10.18 12.61 11.98
N VAL A 161 9.67 13.52 12.81
CA VAL A 161 9.90 13.53 14.27
C VAL A 161 8.83 12.74 15.02
N LEU A 162 7.57 12.82 14.59
CA LEU A 162 6.44 12.18 15.27
C LEU A 162 6.27 10.72 14.88
N ALA A 163 6.61 10.29 13.65
CA ALA A 163 6.49 8.89 13.24
C ALA A 163 7.29 7.93 14.16
N PRO A 164 8.56 8.19 14.55
CA PRO A 164 9.26 7.37 15.55
C PRO A 164 8.59 7.37 16.93
N ILE A 165 8.04 8.51 17.37
CA ILE A 165 7.40 8.65 18.68
C ILE A 165 6.08 7.86 18.72
N LEU A 166 5.31 7.86 17.63
CA LEU A 166 4.12 7.03 17.48
C LEU A 166 4.47 5.55 17.37
N ALA A 167 5.51 5.19 16.61
CA ALA A 167 6.02 3.82 16.51
C ALA A 167 6.49 3.28 17.88
N GLU A 168 7.23 4.07 18.66
CA GLU A 168 7.64 3.70 20.01
C GLU A 168 6.45 3.43 20.93
N ARG A 169 5.41 4.29 20.90
CA ARG A 169 4.17 4.07 21.66
C ARG A 169 3.46 2.79 21.23
N LEU A 170 3.34 2.55 19.92
CA LEU A 170 2.65 1.38 19.34
C LEU A 170 3.36 0.06 19.65
N LEU A 171 4.70 0.04 19.65
CA LEU A 171 5.50 -1.14 20.05
C LEU A 171 5.47 -1.35 21.57
N ARG A 172 5.65 -0.30 22.37
CA ARG A 172 5.56 -0.39 23.85
C ARG A 172 4.20 -0.88 24.32
N ALA A 173 3.10 -0.43 23.70
CA ALA A 173 1.75 -0.90 24.00
C ALA A 173 1.53 -2.39 23.71
N ARG A 174 2.39 -3.01 22.89
CA ARG A 174 2.39 -4.45 22.56
C ARG A 174 3.49 -5.24 23.27
N SER A 175 4.27 -4.59 24.15
CA SER A 175 5.51 -5.14 24.74
C SER A 175 6.56 -5.61 23.71
N ALA A 176 6.50 -5.08 22.48
CA ALA A 176 7.34 -5.51 21.37
C ALA A 176 8.79 -4.97 21.48
N PRO A 177 9.79 -5.65 20.87
CA PRO A 177 11.17 -5.17 20.79
C PRO A 177 11.26 -3.79 20.14
N LEU A 178 12.08 -2.89 20.71
CA LEU A 178 12.31 -1.56 20.16
C LEU A 178 13.59 -1.54 19.31
N PRO A 179 13.60 -0.87 18.14
CA PRO A 179 14.80 -0.74 17.33
C PRO A 179 15.86 0.12 18.03
N GLY A 180 17.11 -0.35 18.07
CA GLY A 180 18.24 0.42 18.59
C GLY A 180 18.60 1.67 17.77
N ASN A 181 18.02 1.84 16.57
CA ASN A 181 18.13 3.05 15.77
C ASN A 181 16.83 3.31 14.98
N TRP A 182 16.02 4.26 15.45
CA TRP A 182 14.75 4.65 14.83
C TRP A 182 14.87 5.19 13.40
N GLN A 183 15.97 5.86 13.05
CA GLN A 183 16.18 6.41 11.70
C GLN A 183 16.48 5.30 10.69
N ARG A 184 17.19 4.25 11.10
CA ARG A 184 17.41 3.06 10.28
C ARG A 184 16.16 2.17 10.22
N ALA A 185 15.38 2.11 11.30
CA ALA A 185 14.16 1.31 11.36
C ALA A 185 13.03 1.86 10.49
N MET A 186 12.92 3.18 10.33
CA MET A 186 11.92 3.83 9.46
C MET A 186 12.21 3.54 7.97
N ALA A 187 11.78 2.37 7.50
CA ALA A 187 12.00 1.93 6.12
C ALA A 187 11.14 2.69 5.10
N GLN A 188 9.99 3.24 5.52
CA GLN A 188 9.12 4.06 4.68
C GLN A 188 8.36 5.11 5.50
N LEU A 189 8.20 6.30 4.95
CA LEU A 189 7.33 7.36 5.44
C LEU A 189 6.71 8.10 4.24
N THR A 190 5.41 7.96 4.05
CA THR A 190 4.68 8.48 2.88
C THR A 190 3.49 9.32 3.34
N PRO A 191 3.44 10.62 3.02
CA PRO A 191 2.28 11.46 3.27
C PRO A 191 1.11 11.05 2.39
N ILE A 192 -0.10 11.10 2.95
CA ILE A 192 -1.34 10.75 2.27
C ILE A 192 -2.38 11.87 2.50
N PRO A 193 -3.20 12.23 1.52
CA PRO A 193 -4.32 13.14 1.74
C PRO A 193 -5.33 12.50 2.71
N ILE A 194 -5.97 13.31 3.55
CA ILE A 194 -7.04 12.89 4.45
C ILE A 194 -8.25 13.77 4.19
N ALA A 195 -9.39 13.16 3.87
CA ALA A 195 -10.60 13.90 3.51
C ALA A 195 -11.05 14.84 4.64
N GLY A 196 -11.36 16.10 4.29
CA GLY A 196 -11.74 17.14 5.25
C GLY A 196 -10.57 17.76 6.04
N SER A 197 -9.32 17.42 5.73
CA SER A 197 -8.11 18.03 6.32
C SER A 197 -7.31 18.80 5.28
N GLU A 198 -6.82 19.99 5.63
CA GLU A 198 -5.82 20.72 4.82
C GLU A 198 -4.40 20.18 5.05
N GLU A 199 -4.12 19.58 6.21
CA GLU A 199 -2.87 18.88 6.48
C GLU A 199 -2.96 17.42 5.99
N PRO A 200 -1.94 16.88 5.30
CA PRO A 200 -1.89 15.46 4.96
C PRO A 200 -1.63 14.60 6.21
N GLY A 201 -2.24 13.42 6.26
CA GLY A 201 -1.81 12.33 7.13
C GLY A 201 -0.53 11.68 6.62
N PHE A 202 -0.12 10.57 7.24
CA PHE A 202 0.95 9.74 6.71
C PHE A 202 0.76 8.26 7.04
N ALA A 203 1.28 7.41 6.15
CA ALA A 203 1.56 6.02 6.40
C ALA A 203 3.07 5.82 6.63
N ALA A 204 3.45 4.90 7.52
CA ALA A 204 4.85 4.59 7.79
C ALA A 204 5.09 3.10 8.07
N THR A 205 6.21 2.58 7.56
CA THR A 205 6.72 1.24 7.90
C THR A 205 7.99 1.38 8.72
N PHE A 206 8.01 0.68 9.86
CA PHE A 206 9.20 0.45 10.67
C PHE A 206 9.55 -1.04 10.66
N LEU A 207 10.85 -1.35 10.54
CA LEU A 207 11.40 -2.70 10.57
C LEU A 207 12.44 -2.85 11.69
N VAL A 208 12.43 -4.00 12.35
CA VAL A 208 13.41 -4.41 13.36
C VAL A 208 14.07 -5.70 12.89
N GLY A 209 15.41 -5.72 12.79
CA GLY A 209 16.17 -6.86 12.23
C GLY A 209 16.14 -7.00 10.71
N ASP A 210 15.17 -6.39 10.03
CA ASP A 210 14.80 -6.68 8.63
C ASP A 210 15.01 -5.48 7.66
N THR A 211 14.83 -5.73 6.36
CA THR A 211 14.79 -4.74 5.26
C THR A 211 13.65 -5.04 4.29
N LEU A 212 13.07 -4.00 3.67
CA LEU A 212 12.04 -4.17 2.64
C LEU A 212 12.57 -4.94 1.43
N GLY A 213 11.96 -6.10 1.16
CA GLY A 213 12.35 -7.06 0.13
C GLY A 213 12.15 -8.49 0.63
N PRO A 214 12.05 -9.49 -0.28
CA PRO A 214 11.96 -10.89 0.09
C PRO A 214 13.30 -11.42 0.65
N GLY A 215 13.27 -12.57 1.31
CA GLY A 215 14.43 -13.17 1.98
C GLY A 215 14.71 -12.57 3.37
N LEU A 216 15.93 -12.73 3.86
CA LEU A 216 16.28 -12.63 5.29
C LEU A 216 15.53 -13.66 6.17
N ASP A 217 15.77 -13.61 7.48
CA ASP A 217 15.19 -14.55 8.45
C ASP A 217 13.83 -14.10 9.00
N ASP A 218 13.22 -14.99 9.78
CA ASP A 218 11.98 -14.82 10.52
C ASP A 218 12.20 -14.41 11.99
N ALA A 219 13.38 -13.86 12.33
CA ALA A 219 13.68 -13.35 13.68
C ALA A 219 13.45 -11.83 13.84
N GLY A 220 13.08 -11.14 12.76
CA GLY A 220 12.73 -9.72 12.76
C GLY A 220 11.28 -9.42 13.18
N SER A 221 10.90 -8.15 13.07
CA SER A 221 9.49 -7.73 13.15
C SER A 221 9.21 -6.46 12.36
N SER A 222 7.94 -6.24 12.01
CA SER A 222 7.48 -5.03 11.32
C SER A 222 6.35 -4.33 12.07
N LEU A 223 6.28 -3.01 11.92
CA LEU A 223 5.15 -2.17 12.29
C LEU A 223 4.77 -1.29 11.10
N PHE A 224 3.54 -1.42 10.60
CA PHE A 224 2.94 -0.46 9.68
C PHE A 224 1.82 0.30 10.39
N PHE A 225 1.74 1.61 10.19
CA PHE A 225 0.62 2.39 10.71
C PHE A 225 0.26 3.58 9.83
N VAL A 226 -0.99 4.01 9.94
CA VAL A 226 -1.53 5.22 9.34
C VAL A 226 -1.87 6.20 10.46
N ALA A 227 -1.45 7.45 10.34
CA ALA A 227 -1.73 8.51 11.29
C ALA A 227 -2.35 9.74 10.61
N THR A 228 -3.44 10.25 11.19
CA THR A 228 -4.15 11.44 10.73
C THR A 228 -3.75 12.66 11.55
N PRO A 229 -3.74 13.88 10.97
CA PRO A 229 -3.48 15.09 11.75
C PRO A 229 -4.60 15.34 12.78
N GLN A 230 -4.23 15.92 13.91
CA GLN A 230 -5.16 16.26 15.00
C GLN A 230 -4.69 17.53 15.71
N ALA A 231 -5.58 18.53 15.78
CA ALA A 231 -5.28 19.94 16.06
C ALA A 231 -4.63 20.29 17.41
N GLN A 232 -4.39 19.32 18.30
CA GLN A 232 -3.71 19.52 19.58
C GLN A 232 -2.58 18.51 19.88
N SER A 233 -2.60 17.33 19.24
CA SER A 233 -1.61 16.26 19.45
C SER A 233 -0.59 16.14 18.30
N GLY A 234 -0.81 16.87 17.20
CA GLY A 234 -0.08 16.73 15.95
C GLY A 234 -0.69 15.62 15.11
N TYR A 235 -0.47 14.36 15.48
CA TYR A 235 -0.94 13.18 14.72
C TYR A 235 -1.38 12.06 15.66
N GLU A 236 -2.48 11.38 15.30
CA GLU A 236 -3.02 10.21 16.00
C GLU A 236 -3.03 8.98 15.07
N PRO A 237 -2.52 7.79 15.49
CA PRO A 237 -2.63 6.56 14.70
C PRO A 237 -4.08 6.07 14.61
N VAL A 238 -4.59 5.94 13.39
CA VAL A 238 -5.96 5.44 13.09
C VAL A 238 -5.99 3.98 12.64
N PHE A 239 -4.85 3.46 12.20
CA PHE A 239 -4.62 2.06 11.87
C PHE A 239 -3.19 1.67 12.26
N ALA A 240 -2.97 0.49 12.84
CA ALA A 240 -1.63 0.00 13.17
C ALA A 240 -1.57 -1.54 13.24
N GLU A 241 -0.78 -2.12 12.34
CA GLU A 241 -0.48 -3.54 12.24
C GLU A 241 0.95 -3.80 12.71
N TYR A 242 1.15 -4.86 13.50
CA TYR A 242 2.46 -5.29 14.00
C TYR A 242 2.61 -6.79 13.75
N ASN A 243 3.65 -7.18 13.03
CA ASN A 243 3.96 -8.58 12.72
C ASN A 243 5.27 -8.99 13.40
N ASP A 244 5.17 -9.89 14.37
CA ASP A 244 6.31 -10.56 14.99
C ASP A 244 6.64 -11.83 14.19
N TYR A 245 7.74 -11.81 13.44
CA TYR A 245 8.02 -12.84 12.44
C TYR A 245 8.23 -14.22 13.09
N ALA A 246 8.68 -14.27 14.34
CA ALA A 246 8.82 -15.50 15.11
C ALA A 246 7.46 -16.19 15.40
N SER A 247 6.34 -15.49 15.17
CA SER A 247 4.98 -16.01 15.33
C SER A 247 4.19 -16.15 14.02
N THR A 248 4.44 -15.28 13.03
CA THR A 248 3.69 -15.24 11.75
C THR A 248 4.49 -15.71 10.53
N GLY A 249 5.79 -15.96 10.69
CA GLY A 249 6.76 -15.86 9.60
C GLY A 249 6.96 -14.40 9.16
N LYS A 250 7.97 -14.15 8.32
CA LYS A 250 8.24 -12.79 7.79
C LYS A 250 7.03 -12.22 7.04
N ALA A 251 6.70 -10.97 7.39
CA ALA A 251 5.64 -10.17 6.78
C ALA A 251 6.03 -8.68 6.84
N ALA A 252 6.75 -8.20 5.84
CA ALA A 252 7.26 -6.82 5.77
C ALA A 252 6.39 -5.96 4.82
N PRO A 253 5.46 -5.12 5.33
CA PRO A 253 4.60 -4.27 4.51
C PRO A 253 5.33 -3.04 3.94
N ARG A 254 5.20 -2.84 2.62
CA ARG A 254 5.54 -1.60 1.91
C ARG A 254 4.27 -1.00 1.32
N LEU A 255 4.05 0.29 1.52
CA LEU A 255 3.06 1.04 0.75
C LEU A 255 3.55 1.21 -0.70
N VAL A 256 2.81 0.67 -1.66
CA VAL A 256 3.10 0.84 -3.08
C VAL A 256 2.64 2.24 -3.50
N ASP A 257 1.36 2.53 -3.29
CA ASP A 257 0.75 3.84 -3.54
C ASP A 257 -0.64 3.96 -2.87
N TYR A 258 -1.26 5.13 -3.01
CA TYR A 258 -2.66 5.39 -2.68
C TYR A 258 -3.46 5.95 -3.86
N LEU A 259 -4.77 5.70 -3.85
CA LEU A 259 -5.75 6.24 -4.79
C LEU A 259 -7.15 6.19 -4.17
N ASP A 260 -8.00 7.14 -4.52
CA ASP A 260 -9.47 7.13 -4.34
C ASP A 260 -10.05 6.22 -5.45
N TRP A 261 -10.11 4.90 -5.21
CA TRP A 261 -10.42 3.94 -6.28
C TRP A 261 -11.89 3.48 -6.29
N ASP A 262 -12.60 3.56 -5.15
CA ASP A 262 -14.05 3.33 -5.12
C ASP A 262 -14.87 4.63 -5.38
N ARG A 263 -14.20 5.79 -5.32
CA ARG A 263 -14.72 7.15 -5.58
C ARG A 263 -15.57 7.73 -4.43
N ASP A 264 -15.38 7.28 -3.18
CA ASP A 264 -16.01 7.88 -2.00
C ASP A 264 -15.34 9.21 -1.55
N GLY A 265 -14.12 9.51 -2.03
CA GLY A 265 -13.36 10.71 -1.71
C GLY A 265 -12.43 10.60 -0.50
N GLN A 266 -12.23 9.41 0.07
CA GLN A 266 -11.05 9.07 0.87
C GLN A 266 -9.86 8.76 -0.06
N VAL A 267 -8.85 8.05 0.46
CA VAL A 267 -7.88 7.31 -0.36
C VAL A 267 -7.59 5.97 0.30
N GLU A 268 -7.44 4.94 -0.52
CA GLU A 268 -7.12 3.59 -0.11
C GLU A 268 -5.65 3.32 -0.39
N LEU A 269 -5.05 2.44 0.41
CA LEU A 269 -3.61 2.20 0.45
C LEU A 269 -3.32 0.80 -0.09
N LEU A 270 -2.65 0.68 -1.24
CA LEU A 270 -2.19 -0.63 -1.72
C LEU A 270 -0.85 -0.99 -1.07
N LEU A 271 -0.85 -2.07 -0.29
CA LEU A 271 0.35 -2.61 0.37
C LEU A 271 0.87 -3.84 -0.37
N GLN A 272 2.18 -3.89 -0.60
CA GLN A 272 2.89 -5.11 -0.95
C GLN A 272 3.63 -5.62 0.29
N TYR A 273 3.37 -6.85 0.67
CA TYR A 273 4.07 -7.55 1.75
C TYR A 273 5.18 -8.41 1.16
N TYR A 274 6.35 -8.39 1.80
CA TYR A 274 7.44 -9.33 1.54
C TYR A 274 7.50 -10.41 2.62
N GLY A 275 7.46 -11.66 2.20
CA GLY A 275 7.77 -12.83 3.03
C GLY A 275 9.23 -13.29 2.86
N VAL A 276 9.51 -14.53 3.26
CA VAL A 276 10.83 -15.14 3.08
C VAL A 276 11.05 -15.53 1.61
N ALA A 277 10.05 -16.16 0.97
CA ALA A 277 10.14 -16.67 -0.41
C ALA A 277 9.09 -16.08 -1.36
N ASP A 278 8.11 -15.34 -0.82
CA ASP A 278 6.92 -14.89 -1.52
C ASP A 278 6.66 -13.39 -1.31
N THR A 279 5.76 -12.83 -2.14
CA THR A 279 5.22 -11.48 -1.94
C THR A 279 3.72 -11.51 -2.19
N TRP A 280 2.96 -10.72 -1.44
CA TRP A 280 1.50 -10.67 -1.58
C TRP A 280 0.97 -9.25 -1.46
N PHE A 281 -0.29 -9.05 -1.87
CA PHE A 281 -0.96 -7.77 -1.77
C PHE A 281 -2.01 -7.76 -0.67
N ALA A 282 -2.15 -6.60 -0.04
CA ALA A 282 -3.24 -6.24 0.84
C ALA A 282 -3.64 -4.78 0.56
N ALA A 283 -4.83 -4.38 0.97
CA ALA A 283 -5.22 -2.97 0.94
C ALA A 283 -5.79 -2.53 2.27
N VAL A 284 -5.47 -1.30 2.66
CA VAL A 284 -5.97 -0.65 3.89
C VAL A 284 -6.77 0.58 3.46
N GLY A 285 -8.03 0.64 3.88
CA GLY A 285 -8.96 1.70 3.50
C GLY A 285 -9.92 2.03 4.63
N ARG A 286 -10.77 3.04 4.42
CA ARG A 286 -11.71 3.51 5.44
C ARG A 286 -13.11 2.91 5.21
N ALA A 287 -13.45 1.90 5.99
CA ALA A 287 -14.81 1.39 6.02
C ALA A 287 -15.66 2.20 7.00
N GLY A 288 -16.46 3.13 6.47
CA GLY A 288 -17.33 4.01 7.26
C GLY A 288 -16.54 4.92 8.21
N SER A 289 -16.50 4.60 9.50
CA SER A 289 -15.80 5.40 10.52
C SER A 289 -14.40 4.90 10.87
N GLN A 290 -13.96 3.74 10.38
CA GLN A 290 -12.71 3.10 10.80
C GLN A 290 -11.81 2.73 9.62
N TRP A 291 -10.50 2.93 9.80
CA TRP A 291 -9.49 2.38 8.90
C TRP A 291 -9.26 0.89 9.23
N ARG A 292 -9.30 0.04 8.21
CA ARG A 292 -9.09 -1.41 8.33
C ARG A 292 -8.39 -1.98 7.10
N THR A 293 -7.84 -3.19 7.23
CA THR A 293 -7.51 -4.02 6.08
C THR A 293 -8.81 -4.40 5.36
N ILE A 294 -8.98 -3.94 4.13
CA ILE A 294 -10.15 -4.19 3.27
C ILE A 294 -9.90 -5.28 2.21
N PHE A 295 -8.64 -5.71 2.09
CA PHE A 295 -8.22 -6.76 1.16
C PHE A 295 -6.94 -7.43 1.66
N GLN A 296 -6.84 -8.75 1.46
CA GLN A 296 -5.58 -9.48 1.50
C GLN A 296 -5.68 -10.73 0.61
N HIS A 297 -4.68 -10.94 -0.24
CA HIS A 297 -4.54 -12.12 -1.09
C HIS A 297 -3.09 -12.59 -1.11
N ARG A 298 -2.77 -13.54 -0.24
CA ARG A 298 -1.50 -14.28 -0.21
C ARG A 298 -1.73 -15.67 -0.77
N CYS A 299 -0.92 -16.09 -1.74
CA CYS A 299 -0.96 -17.46 -2.21
C CYS A 299 -0.56 -18.46 -1.11
N PRO A 300 -1.09 -19.69 -1.12
CA PRO A 300 -0.51 -20.76 -0.32
C PRO A 300 0.97 -20.95 -0.72
N PRO A 301 1.87 -21.24 0.23
CA PRO A 301 3.25 -21.58 -0.12
C PRO A 301 3.22 -22.82 -1.02
N SER A 302 3.89 -22.74 -2.18
CA SER A 302 3.95 -23.87 -3.12
C SER A 302 4.47 -25.11 -2.39
N ALA A 303 3.68 -26.19 -2.45
CA ALA A 303 4.04 -27.45 -1.82
C ALA A 303 5.29 -28.00 -2.52
N ALA A 304 6.46 -27.79 -1.90
CA ALA A 304 7.72 -28.26 -2.44
C ALA A 304 7.61 -29.76 -2.72
N ALA A 305 7.90 -30.15 -3.96
CA ALA A 305 7.84 -31.54 -4.38
C ALA A 305 8.65 -32.40 -3.38
N PRO A 306 8.10 -33.54 -2.92
CA PRO A 306 8.76 -34.34 -1.90
C PRO A 306 10.18 -34.69 -2.37
N PRO A 307 11.20 -34.57 -1.49
CA PRO A 307 12.58 -34.79 -1.90
C PRO A 307 12.71 -36.20 -2.46
N ALA A 308 13.15 -36.29 -3.72
CA ALA A 308 13.28 -37.56 -4.42
C ALA A 308 14.11 -38.54 -3.57
N GLU A 309 13.56 -39.72 -3.31
CA GLU A 309 14.20 -40.73 -2.47
C GLU A 309 15.57 -41.07 -3.08
N GLN A 310 16.64 -40.81 -2.30
CA GLN A 310 18.00 -41.12 -2.73
C GLN A 310 18.21 -42.64 -2.64
N ASP A 311 17.88 -43.31 -3.74
CA ASP A 311 17.93 -44.77 -3.88
C ASP A 311 19.29 -45.31 -3.43
N SER A 312 19.29 -45.96 -2.26
CA SER A 312 20.50 -46.25 -1.48
C SER A 312 21.09 -47.62 -1.87
N ALA A 313 21.37 -47.77 -3.17
CA ALA A 313 21.76 -49.03 -3.79
C ALA A 313 23.27 -49.11 -4.15
N GLN A 314 24.05 -49.64 -3.21
CA GLN A 314 25.26 -50.46 -3.42
C GLN A 314 26.40 -49.97 -4.35
N ALA A 315 27.55 -49.67 -3.74
CA ALA A 315 28.86 -50.06 -4.28
C ALA A 315 29.83 -50.39 -3.12
N GLY A 316 30.05 -51.68 -2.85
CA GLY A 316 30.88 -52.15 -1.74
C GLY A 316 32.26 -52.65 -2.18
N ALA A 317 33.26 -52.41 -1.31
CA ALA A 317 34.56 -53.07 -1.25
C ALA A 317 35.49 -53.05 -2.48
N SER A 318 36.64 -52.37 -2.32
CA SER A 318 37.95 -53.04 -2.33
C SER A 318 39.01 -52.20 -1.64
N SER A 319 39.93 -52.84 -0.91
CA SER A 319 40.95 -52.16 -0.09
C SER A 319 42.34 -52.75 -0.29
N THR A 320 43.35 -51.91 -0.49
CA THR A 320 44.77 -52.31 -0.46
C THR A 320 45.64 -51.22 0.17
N ARG A 321 46.69 -51.62 0.89
CA ARG A 321 47.64 -50.74 1.61
C ARG A 321 49.00 -50.69 0.93
N GLN A 322 49.66 -49.52 0.97
CA GLN A 322 51.11 -49.30 1.12
C GLN A 322 51.29 -47.79 1.46
N ALA A 323 51.89 -47.35 2.57
CA ALA A 323 53.27 -47.53 3.06
C ALA A 323 54.30 -46.92 2.07
N SER A 324 54.92 -45.77 2.35
CA SER A 324 56.10 -45.63 3.25
C SER A 324 56.34 -44.13 3.59
N SER A 325 56.61 -43.75 4.85
CA SER A 325 57.95 -43.50 5.47
C SER A 325 58.64 -42.14 5.17
N GLN A 326 58.80 -41.35 6.25
CA GLN A 326 59.73 -40.20 6.44
C GLN A 326 61.09 -40.73 7.01
N PRO A 327 62.21 -39.95 7.26
CA PRO A 327 62.22 -38.57 7.83
C PRO A 327 63.46 -37.63 7.60
N THR A 328 63.44 -36.48 8.30
CA THR A 328 64.59 -35.72 8.90
C THR A 328 65.41 -34.68 8.07
N GLU A 329 65.03 -33.39 8.22
CA GLU A 329 65.84 -32.18 8.59
C GLU A 329 67.10 -31.72 7.78
N PRO A 330 67.65 -30.49 8.01
CA PRO A 330 67.31 -29.45 9.02
C PRO A 330 66.95 -28.05 8.48
N ALA A 331 66.55 -27.16 9.39
CA ALA A 331 66.38 -25.71 9.21
C ALA A 331 67.72 -24.93 9.47
N PRO A 332 67.85 -23.57 9.43
CA PRO A 332 66.95 -22.59 10.06
C PRO A 332 66.78 -21.19 9.37
N ALA A 333 65.97 -20.35 10.05
CA ALA A 333 65.96 -18.87 10.04
C ALA A 333 65.46 -18.10 8.81
N GLY A 334 64.54 -17.13 9.03
CA GLY A 334 64.33 -16.02 8.07
C GLY A 334 62.95 -15.35 8.05
N GLN A 335 62.75 -14.38 8.94
CA GLN A 335 61.86 -13.20 8.79
C GLN A 335 60.31 -13.40 8.68
N GLN A 336 59.61 -12.50 9.36
CA GLN A 336 58.16 -12.32 9.29
C GLN A 336 57.78 -11.66 7.96
N GLN A 337 56.69 -12.11 7.31
CA GLN A 337 55.97 -11.27 6.35
C GLN A 337 54.69 -10.72 6.98
N THR A 338 54.44 -9.44 6.74
CA THR A 338 53.39 -8.64 7.39
C THR A 338 52.12 -8.57 6.54
N SER A 339 51.00 -8.27 7.19
CA SER A 339 49.67 -8.20 6.58
C SER A 339 49.61 -7.23 5.39
N PRO A 340 48.82 -7.52 4.34
CA PRO A 340 48.72 -6.67 3.15
C PRO A 340 48.14 -5.30 3.49
N ARG A 341 48.80 -4.24 3.00
CA ARG A 341 48.43 -2.84 3.21
C ARG A 341 47.38 -2.39 2.17
N PRO A 342 46.31 -1.67 2.53
CA PRO A 342 45.32 -1.19 1.57
C PRO A 342 45.92 -0.19 0.56
N ARG A 343 45.44 -0.23 -0.69
CA ARG A 343 45.81 0.74 -1.72
C ARG A 343 45.26 2.12 -1.36
N GLN A 344 46.11 3.14 -1.36
CA GLN A 344 45.68 4.53 -1.25
C GLN A 344 45.12 5.00 -2.60
N GLN A 345 43.97 5.66 -2.57
CA GLN A 345 43.46 6.44 -3.71
C GLN A 345 44.17 7.81 -3.73
N PRO A 346 44.50 8.36 -4.91
CA PRO A 346 44.98 9.74 -5.02
C PRO A 346 43.86 10.74 -4.69
N ALA A 347 44.22 11.89 -4.14
CA ALA A 347 43.28 12.95 -3.78
C ALA A 347 42.76 13.71 -5.02
N PRO A 348 41.53 14.24 -5.02
CA PRO A 348 41.00 15.06 -6.10
C PRO A 348 41.66 16.45 -6.13
N GLU A 349 41.88 16.97 -7.35
CA GLU A 349 42.43 18.31 -7.56
C GLU A 349 41.43 19.43 -7.17
N PRO A 350 41.91 20.60 -6.72
CA PRO A 350 41.06 21.74 -6.40
C PRO A 350 40.46 22.36 -7.68
N ARG A 351 39.15 22.22 -7.88
CA ARG A 351 38.43 22.93 -8.95
C ARG A 351 38.56 24.44 -8.77
N GLN A 352 39.12 25.11 -9.77
CA GLN A 352 39.14 26.57 -9.83
C GLN A 352 37.71 27.11 -9.95
N GLN A 353 37.44 28.23 -9.26
CA GLN A 353 36.13 28.87 -9.27
C GLN A 353 35.91 29.60 -10.59
N ALA A 354 34.88 29.21 -11.34
CA ALA A 354 34.42 29.97 -12.50
C ALA A 354 33.71 31.25 -12.03
N ALA A 355 34.16 32.41 -12.52
CA ALA A 355 33.52 33.69 -12.26
C ALA A 355 32.17 33.81 -13.00
N PRO A 356 31.18 34.55 -12.48
CA PRO A 356 29.91 34.74 -13.16
C PRO A 356 30.07 35.60 -14.43
N PRO A 357 29.32 35.32 -15.51
CA PRO A 357 29.34 36.15 -16.71
C PRO A 357 28.75 37.54 -16.42
N ALA A 358 29.36 38.57 -17.03
CA ALA A 358 28.94 39.96 -16.83
C ALA A 358 27.60 40.25 -17.53
N ALA A 359 26.78 41.11 -16.92
CA ALA A 359 25.51 41.56 -17.52
C ALA A 359 25.75 42.62 -18.61
N THR A 360 25.38 42.30 -19.85
CA THR A 360 25.46 43.24 -20.97
C THR A 360 24.41 44.35 -20.81
N ARG A 361 24.84 45.61 -20.72
CA ARG A 361 23.96 46.78 -20.87
C ARG A 361 23.57 46.96 -22.34
N ALA A 362 22.30 47.31 -22.55
CA ALA A 362 21.80 48.00 -23.74
C ALA A 362 20.93 49.18 -23.28
N ASP A 363 20.80 50.20 -24.12
CA ASP A 363 20.41 51.56 -23.70
C ASP A 363 18.93 51.92 -23.90
N THR A 364 18.44 52.84 -23.05
CA THR A 364 17.54 53.99 -23.36
C THR A 364 16.17 53.70 -24.04
N ALA A 365 15.01 54.26 -23.66
CA ALA A 365 14.45 55.03 -22.52
C ALA A 365 12.93 55.26 -22.87
N PRO A 366 12.13 56.17 -22.28
CA PRO A 366 12.18 56.85 -20.97
C PRO A 366 10.91 56.64 -20.11
N VAL A 367 10.87 57.23 -18.90
CA VAL A 367 9.65 57.42 -18.09
C VAL A 367 9.54 58.91 -17.72
N PRO A 368 8.35 59.55 -17.80
CA PRO A 368 8.20 60.98 -17.47
C PRO A 368 8.19 61.26 -15.96
N SER A 369 8.70 62.43 -15.56
CA SER A 369 8.94 62.84 -14.18
C SER A 369 7.71 63.38 -13.45
N GLY A 370 7.67 63.21 -12.11
CA GLY A 370 6.66 63.83 -11.24
C GLY A 370 7.15 63.99 -9.78
N VAL A 371 7.23 65.25 -9.34
CA VAL A 371 7.45 65.80 -7.97
C VAL A 371 6.93 64.92 -6.82
N GLY A 372 7.54 64.80 -5.62
CA GLY A 372 8.67 65.50 -4.99
C GLY A 372 8.37 65.86 -3.52
N VAL A 373 9.38 66.27 -2.74
CA VAL A 373 9.34 66.72 -1.31
C VAL A 373 9.31 65.64 -0.21
N ARG A 374 10.46 65.54 0.49
CA ARG A 374 10.66 65.27 1.94
C ARG A 374 11.07 66.62 2.58
N PRO A 375 10.98 66.87 3.93
CA PRO A 375 11.64 66.11 5.01
C PRO A 375 10.80 66.00 6.31
N ASP A 376 11.39 65.78 7.50
CA ASP A 376 12.00 64.54 8.05
C ASP A 376 12.17 64.72 9.61
N THR A 377 12.82 63.79 10.33
CA THR A 377 13.28 63.82 11.75
C THR A 377 12.36 64.41 12.86
N THR A 378 11.96 63.66 13.89
CA THR A 378 12.72 63.29 15.13
C THR A 378 11.74 62.52 16.06
N ARG A 379 12.05 61.77 17.13
CA ARG A 379 13.20 61.12 17.81
C ARG A 379 12.80 61.03 19.31
N ARG A 380 13.00 59.87 19.98
CA ARG A 380 12.92 59.63 21.46
C ARG A 380 11.51 59.70 22.09
N ASP A 381 11.01 58.67 22.77
CA ASP A 381 11.24 58.14 24.14
C ASP A 381 9.84 58.19 24.83
N THR A 382 9.39 57.39 25.82
CA THR A 382 10.04 56.44 26.75
C THR A 382 9.01 55.34 27.13
N LEU A 383 9.44 54.17 27.62
CA LEU A 383 8.61 53.29 28.47
C LEU A 383 8.56 53.84 29.91
N PRO A 384 7.51 53.52 30.69
CA PRO A 384 7.74 52.48 31.70
C PRO A 384 6.56 51.50 31.89
N ALA A 385 6.84 50.36 32.54
CA ALA A 385 5.83 49.39 32.96
C ALA A 385 5.85 49.22 34.50
N GLN A 386 4.65 49.22 35.11
CA GLN A 386 4.26 48.74 36.44
C GLN A 386 2.76 49.10 36.64
N SER A 387 1.95 48.44 37.46
CA SER A 387 2.23 47.61 38.66
C SER A 387 1.23 46.44 38.84
N ARG A 388 1.41 45.62 39.88
CA ARG A 388 0.57 44.46 40.25
C ARG A 388 -0.52 44.86 41.27
N ALA A 389 -1.69 44.24 41.20
CA ALA A 389 -2.52 43.88 42.36
C ALA A 389 -3.47 42.72 41.99
N ALA A 390 -3.86 41.89 42.97
CA ALA A 390 -4.83 40.80 42.78
C ALA A 390 -5.62 40.54 44.06
N PHE A 391 -6.95 40.53 43.94
CA PHE A 391 -8.03 40.07 44.84
C PHE A 391 -9.33 40.48 44.11
N GLY A 392 -10.47 39.78 44.15
CA GLY A 392 -10.89 38.48 44.68
C GLY A 392 -12.29 38.16 44.08
N PRO A 393 -12.85 36.95 44.24
CA PRO A 393 -14.07 36.54 43.53
C PRO A 393 -15.38 36.91 44.25
N ASP A 394 -16.45 37.18 43.49
CA ASP A 394 -17.79 36.66 43.84
C ASP A 394 -18.77 36.59 42.64
N THR A 395 -19.94 35.99 42.88
CA THR A 395 -20.96 35.55 41.92
C THR A 395 -21.72 36.63 41.14
N THR A 396 -22.12 36.30 39.90
CA THR A 396 -23.52 36.45 39.44
C THR A 396 -23.91 35.27 38.54
N ARG A 397 -25.13 34.73 38.69
CA ARG A 397 -25.74 33.78 37.72
C ARG A 397 -26.49 34.53 36.62
N LEU A 398 -26.43 34.05 35.38
CA LEU A 398 -27.55 34.12 34.42
C LEU A 398 -27.63 32.81 33.63
N HIS A 399 -28.82 32.51 33.10
CA HIS A 399 -29.18 31.21 32.52
C HIS A 399 -28.82 31.08 31.02
N PRO A 400 -28.67 29.84 30.50
CA PRO A 400 -28.35 29.61 29.09
C PRO A 400 -29.51 29.99 28.15
N VAL A 401 -29.17 30.52 26.98
CA VAL A 401 -30.12 30.73 25.89
C VAL A 401 -30.24 29.42 25.10
N ALA A 402 -31.39 28.75 25.20
CA ALA A 402 -31.77 27.73 24.25
C ALA A 402 -32.29 28.38 22.96
N GLN A 403 -32.02 27.76 21.81
CA GLN A 403 -32.68 28.07 20.53
C GLN A 403 -33.31 26.80 19.95
N PRO A 404 -34.36 26.94 19.12
CA PRO A 404 -35.48 26.00 19.19
C PRO A 404 -35.38 24.79 18.25
N VAL A 405 -36.02 23.71 18.68
CA VAL A 405 -36.48 22.62 17.81
C VAL A 405 -37.44 23.18 16.76
N GLN A 406 -37.32 22.75 15.51
CA GLN A 406 -38.40 22.88 14.52
C GLN A 406 -39.03 21.51 14.29
N ASP A 407 -40.37 21.47 14.38
CA ASP A 407 -41.14 20.25 14.30
C ASP A 407 -41.85 20.15 12.93
N THR A 408 -41.66 18.98 12.30
CA THR A 408 -42.64 18.24 11.51
C THR A 408 -43.64 19.01 10.60
N VAL A 409 -43.46 18.88 9.27
CA VAL A 409 -44.54 19.14 8.28
C VAL A 409 -44.74 17.96 7.32
N THR A 410 -45.80 17.19 7.59
CA THR A 410 -46.67 16.49 6.62
C THR A 410 -46.06 15.49 5.63
N ARG A 411 -46.06 14.21 6.05
CA ARG A 411 -46.19 13.04 5.16
C ARG A 411 -47.49 13.15 4.34
N ARG A 412 -47.48 12.77 3.06
CA ARG A 412 -48.68 12.79 2.20
C ARG A 412 -48.90 11.43 1.52
N ASP A 413 -49.82 10.65 2.06
CA ASP A 413 -50.33 9.43 1.42
C ASP A 413 -51.27 9.79 0.24
N THR A 414 -51.21 9.02 -0.85
CA THR A 414 -52.24 8.99 -1.90
C THR A 414 -52.54 7.54 -2.28
N LEU A 415 -53.83 7.22 -2.40
CA LEU A 415 -54.29 5.83 -2.51
C LEU A 415 -54.10 5.23 -3.91
N ARG A 416 -53.61 3.99 -3.90
CA ARG A 416 -54.13 2.81 -4.63
C ARG A 416 -55.42 3.04 -5.45
N ARG A 417 -55.43 2.54 -6.69
CA ARG A 417 -56.66 2.11 -7.38
C ARG A 417 -56.40 0.93 -8.31
N ASP A 418 -57.19 -0.13 -8.18
CA ASP A 418 -57.04 -1.40 -8.89
C ASP A 418 -57.97 -1.48 -10.13
N THR A 419 -57.47 -1.99 -11.26
CA THR A 419 -58.19 -2.61 -12.40
C THR A 419 -57.12 -3.36 -13.22
N ILE A 420 -57.07 -4.69 -13.28
CA ILE A 420 -58.00 -5.65 -13.94
C ILE A 420 -58.05 -5.42 -15.46
N GLY A 421 -57.79 -6.48 -16.23
CA GLY A 421 -57.78 -6.51 -17.71
C GLY A 421 -58.71 -7.58 -18.29
N GLU A 422 -58.50 -7.89 -19.58
CA GLU A 422 -59.38 -8.69 -20.48
C GLU A 422 -60.73 -7.98 -20.75
N PRO A 423 -61.32 -8.17 -21.95
CA PRO A 423 -61.86 -9.44 -22.46
C PRO A 423 -60.99 -10.17 -23.50
#